data_AF-A0A3C0VVY1-F1
#
_entry.id   AF-A0A3C0VVY1-F1
#
_cell.length_a   1.000
_cell.length_b   1.000
_cell.length_c   1.000
_cell.angle_alpha   90.00
_cell.angle_beta   90.00
_cell.angle_gamma   90.00
#
_symmetry.space_group_name_H-M   'P 1'
#
loop_
_entity.id
_entity.type
_entity.pdbx_description
1 polymer ?
#
loop_
_entity_poly.entity_id
_entity_poly.type
_entity_poly.pdbx_seq_one_letter_code
_entity_poly.pdbx_strand_id
1 'polypeptide(L)'
;MNAEGDTTRPVTSRDVWRTWLPLALSWLMMGIELPLLSAVVARLANPEINLGAYGGVVFPLSLLIEAPIIMLLTASTKLSRDLTSYRRLWKFMMLSGGSLSALHLLIAVTPMFDFLAGNLLGVEGEILEASRLGMIIMTPWTWAIAHRRFNQGVLIRFGQSKAVGWGTLVRLIVDVTVLFTCYTLAQSFDSPNIGIIAATAAVSAGVVAEA
;
A
#
# COMPACT_ATOMS: atom_id res chain seq x y z
N MET A 1 -52.34 -9.16 -8.65
CA MET A 1 -51.23 -9.65 -9.48
C MET A 1 -50.82 -8.50 -10.40
N ASN A 2 -49.88 -7.66 -9.99
CA ASN A 2 -49.26 -6.63 -10.83
C ASN A 2 -47.76 -6.74 -10.59
N ALA A 3 -47.05 -7.24 -11.60
CA ALA A 3 -45.59 -7.25 -11.62
C ALA A 3 -45.12 -5.82 -11.89
N GLU A 4 -44.52 -5.18 -10.88
CA GLU A 4 -43.68 -4.00 -11.11
C GLU A 4 -42.50 -4.46 -11.97
N GLY A 5 -42.53 -4.09 -13.25
CA GLY A 5 -41.46 -4.35 -14.19
C GLY A 5 -40.19 -3.65 -13.73
N ASP A 6 -39.13 -4.42 -13.58
CA ASP A 6 -37.77 -3.96 -13.33
C ASP A 6 -37.35 -2.93 -14.40
N THR A 7 -37.39 -1.64 -14.06
CA THR A 7 -37.05 -0.53 -14.97
C THR A 7 -35.53 -0.29 -15.05
N THR A 8 -34.71 -1.32 -14.96
CA THR A 8 -33.26 -1.16 -15.11
C THR A 8 -32.88 -1.13 -16.58
N ARG A 9 -32.45 0.05 -17.05
CA ARG A 9 -31.84 0.20 -18.38
C ARG A 9 -30.68 -0.81 -18.51
N PRO A 10 -30.60 -1.58 -19.59
CA PRO A 10 -29.53 -2.55 -19.77
C PRO A 10 -28.16 -1.85 -19.74
N VAL A 11 -27.22 -2.43 -19.00
CA VAL A 11 -25.84 -1.95 -18.90
C VAL A 11 -25.22 -1.93 -20.29
N THR A 12 -24.69 -0.78 -20.71
CA THR A 12 -24.04 -0.65 -22.02
C THR A 12 -22.53 -0.85 -21.90
N SER A 13 -21.87 -1.24 -23.00
CA SER A 13 -20.40 -1.33 -23.04
C SER A 13 -19.72 -0.02 -22.62
N ARG A 14 -20.35 1.14 -22.92
CA ARG A 14 -19.86 2.46 -22.52
C ARG A 14 -19.83 2.63 -20.99
N ASP A 15 -20.82 2.08 -20.29
CA ASP A 15 -20.90 2.13 -18.82
C ASP A 15 -19.81 1.27 -18.18
N VAL A 16 -19.53 0.11 -18.78
CA VAL A 16 -18.41 -0.76 -18.38
C VAL A 16 -17.09 -0.03 -18.54
N TRP A 17 -16.79 0.50 -19.74
CA TRP A 17 -15.54 1.22 -19.99
C TRP A 17 -15.36 2.44 -19.08
N ARG A 18 -16.42 3.21 -18.85
CA ARG A 18 -16.37 4.38 -17.96
C ARG A 18 -16.03 4.01 -16.51
N THR A 19 -16.49 2.86 -16.04
CA THR A 19 -16.28 2.39 -14.67
C THR A 19 -14.92 1.72 -14.50
N TRP A 20 -14.56 0.83 -15.42
CA TRP A 20 -13.40 -0.05 -15.30
C TRP A 20 -12.11 0.55 -15.83
N LEU A 21 -12.15 1.43 -16.83
CA LEU A 21 -10.92 2.02 -17.38
C LEU A 21 -10.10 2.81 -16.34
N PRO A 22 -10.69 3.69 -15.49
CA PRO A 22 -9.94 4.37 -14.45
C PRO A 22 -9.35 3.41 -13.41
N LEU A 23 -10.08 2.34 -13.07
CA LEU A 23 -9.59 1.33 -12.13
C LEU A 23 -8.43 0.54 -12.74
N ALA A 24 -8.55 0.09 -13.99
CA ALA A 24 -7.48 -0.59 -14.70
C ALA A 24 -6.21 0.28 -14.78
N LEU A 25 -6.37 1.58 -15.07
CA LEU A 25 -5.25 2.52 -15.08
C LEU A 25 -4.61 2.66 -13.70
N SER A 26 -5.40 2.77 -12.63
CA SER A 26 -4.91 2.78 -11.25
C SER A 26 -4.09 1.51 -10.92
N TRP A 27 -4.55 0.33 -11.34
CA TRP A 27 -3.79 -0.91 -11.17
C TRP A 27 -2.47 -0.92 -11.96
N LEU A 28 -2.47 -0.43 -13.20
CA LEU A 28 -1.24 -0.27 -13.99
C LEU A 28 -0.25 0.69 -13.31
N MET A 29 -0.75 1.81 -12.80
CA MET A 29 0.04 2.80 -12.07
C MET A 29 0.68 2.18 -10.82
N MET A 30 -0.07 1.40 -10.04
CA MET A 30 0.49 0.65 -8.92
C MET A 30 1.58 -0.35 -9.36
N GLY A 31 1.43 -0.97 -10.53
CA GLY A 31 2.44 -1.88 -11.08
C GLY A 31 3.77 -1.21 -11.46
N ILE A 32 3.78 0.10 -11.68
CA ILE A 32 4.99 0.87 -12.03
C ILE A 32 5.86 1.17 -10.80
N GLU A 33 5.26 1.22 -9.61
CA GLU A 33 5.94 1.63 -8.38
C GLU A 33 7.16 0.75 -8.07
N LEU A 34 7.01 -0.57 -8.09
CA LEU A 34 8.11 -1.49 -7.77
C LEU A 34 9.29 -1.37 -8.78
N PRO A 35 9.07 -1.37 -10.11
CA PRO A 35 10.13 -1.06 -11.08
C PRO A 35 10.81 0.29 -10.86
N LEU A 36 10.04 1.34 -10.55
CA LEU A 36 10.58 2.68 -10.31
C LEU A 36 11.50 2.72 -9.09
N LEU A 37 11.04 2.14 -7.98
CA LEU A 37 11.80 1.99 -6.75
C LEU A 37 13.08 1.20 -6.99
N SER A 38 12.98 0.02 -7.61
CA SER A 38 14.14 -0.83 -7.91
C SER A 38 15.17 -0.10 -8.77
N ALA A 39 14.72 0.70 -9.75
CA ALA A 39 15.61 1.49 -10.58
C ALA A 39 16.40 2.52 -9.75
N VAL A 40 15.77 3.21 -8.81
CA VAL A 40 16.47 4.20 -7.96
C VAL A 40 17.40 3.51 -6.97
N VAL A 41 16.92 2.49 -6.24
CA VAL A 41 17.71 1.78 -5.23
C VAL A 41 18.94 1.10 -5.83
N ALA A 42 18.84 0.56 -7.06
CA ALA A 42 19.97 -0.02 -7.77
C ALA A 42 21.11 0.98 -8.06
N ARG A 43 20.86 2.29 -7.94
CA ARG A 43 21.84 3.37 -8.15
C ARG A 43 22.30 4.03 -6.85
N LEU A 44 21.89 3.48 -5.71
CA LEU A 44 22.29 3.92 -4.37
C LEU A 44 23.33 2.97 -3.78
N ALA A 45 23.87 3.33 -2.62
CA ALA A 45 24.82 2.48 -1.88
C ALA A 45 24.21 1.11 -1.57
N ASN A 46 25.06 0.08 -1.54
CA ASN A 46 24.70 -1.30 -1.19
C ASN A 46 23.41 -1.81 -1.88
N PRO A 47 23.33 -1.76 -3.22
CA PRO A 47 22.09 -2.06 -3.95
C PRO A 47 21.62 -3.50 -3.73
N GLU A 48 22.53 -4.48 -3.66
CA GLU A 48 22.18 -5.89 -3.40
C GLU A 48 21.52 -6.07 -2.03
N ILE A 49 22.08 -5.43 -1.00
CA ILE A 49 21.54 -5.49 0.37
C ILE A 49 20.20 -4.78 0.44
N ASN A 50 20.10 -3.56 -0.10
CA ASN A 50 18.88 -2.75 -0.02
C ASN A 50 17.73 -3.35 -0.86
N LEU A 51 18.01 -3.85 -2.06
CA LEU A 51 17.00 -4.54 -2.88
C LEU A 51 16.61 -5.89 -2.28
N GLY A 52 17.58 -6.65 -1.75
CA GLY A 52 17.32 -7.91 -1.06
C GLY A 52 16.45 -7.71 0.19
N ALA A 53 16.75 -6.69 0.99
CA ALA A 53 15.97 -6.34 2.17
C ALA A 53 14.54 -5.91 1.80
N TYR A 54 14.39 -4.98 0.86
CA TYR A 54 13.08 -4.47 0.47
C TYR A 54 12.20 -5.55 -0.18
N GLY A 55 12.71 -6.19 -1.24
CA GLY A 55 11.95 -7.14 -2.04
C GLY A 55 11.84 -8.53 -1.42
N GLY A 56 12.85 -8.96 -0.67
CA GLY A 56 12.89 -10.29 -0.06
C GLY A 56 12.20 -10.36 1.31
N VAL A 57 12.17 -9.27 2.06
CA VAL A 57 11.71 -9.29 3.46
C VAL A 57 10.63 -8.25 3.73
N VAL A 58 10.94 -6.97 3.56
CA VAL A 58 10.07 -5.88 4.02
C VAL A 58 8.72 -5.91 3.32
N PHE A 59 8.70 -5.91 1.99
CA PHE A 59 7.45 -5.86 1.24
C PHE A 59 6.60 -7.14 1.42
N PRO A 60 7.16 -8.37 1.32
CA PRO A 60 6.40 -9.60 1.57
C PRO A 60 5.84 -9.72 2.99
N LEU A 61 6.62 -9.41 4.02
CA LEU A 61 6.16 -9.48 5.40
C LEU A 61 5.08 -8.43 5.69
N SER A 62 5.25 -7.21 5.18
CA SER A 62 4.23 -6.16 5.31
C SER A 62 2.91 -6.58 4.63
N LEU A 63 2.99 -7.15 3.41
CA LEU A 63 1.83 -7.69 2.71
C LEU A 63 1.15 -8.83 3.47
N LEU A 64 1.92 -9.71 4.11
CA LEU A 64 1.38 -10.81 4.91
C LEU A 64 0.56 -10.29 6.10
N ILE A 65 1.10 -9.30 6.82
CA ILE A 65 0.42 -8.66 7.95
C ILE A 65 -0.90 -8.02 7.48
N GLU A 66 -0.92 -7.46 6.27
CA GLU A 66 -2.06 -6.73 5.74
C GLU A 66 -3.06 -7.55 4.95
N ALA A 67 -2.72 -8.78 4.57
CA ALA A 67 -3.60 -9.66 3.83
C ALA A 67 -5.05 -9.69 4.35
N PRO A 68 -5.33 -9.69 5.68
CA PRO A 68 -6.69 -9.67 6.21
C PRO A 68 -7.48 -8.38 5.87
N ILE A 69 -6.80 -7.24 5.70
CA ILE A 69 -7.45 -5.93 5.52
C ILE A 69 -7.58 -5.50 4.06
N ILE A 70 -6.83 -6.11 3.13
CA ILE A 70 -6.91 -5.76 1.70
C ILE A 70 -8.34 -5.92 1.14
N MET A 71 -9.08 -6.92 1.64
CA MET A 71 -10.47 -7.20 1.24
C MET A 71 -11.50 -6.17 1.75
N LEU A 72 -11.06 -5.19 2.55
CA LEU A 72 -11.90 -4.08 2.96
C LEU A 72 -12.42 -3.26 1.76
N LEU A 73 -11.70 -3.29 0.62
CA LEU A 73 -12.18 -2.78 -0.66
C LEU A 73 -13.52 -3.41 -1.07
N THR A 74 -13.57 -4.73 -1.11
CA THR A 74 -14.77 -5.50 -1.47
C THR A 74 -15.88 -5.29 -0.44
N ALA A 75 -15.53 -5.34 0.86
CA ALA A 75 -16.48 -5.15 1.95
C ALA A 75 -17.12 -3.76 1.89
N SER A 76 -16.32 -2.70 1.74
CA SER A 76 -16.78 -1.32 1.64
C SER A 76 -17.63 -1.10 0.38
N THR A 77 -17.23 -1.65 -0.76
CA THR A 77 -18.01 -1.57 -2.01
C THR A 77 -19.41 -2.17 -1.86
N LYS A 78 -19.52 -3.32 -1.18
CA LYS A 78 -20.77 -4.06 -1.02
C LYS A 78 -21.67 -3.54 0.12
N LEU A 79 -21.05 -3.09 1.22
CA LEU A 79 -21.74 -2.84 2.48
C LEU A 79 -21.93 -1.35 2.82
N SER A 80 -21.24 -0.40 2.18
CA SER A 80 -21.39 1.05 2.45
C SER A 80 -22.68 1.65 1.88
N ARG A 81 -23.84 1.06 2.21
CA ARG A 81 -25.15 1.36 1.59
C ARG A 81 -25.79 2.64 2.10
N ASP A 82 -25.55 2.95 3.35
CA ASP A 82 -26.13 4.06 4.10
C ASP A 82 -25.12 4.53 5.15
N LEU A 83 -25.40 5.66 5.80
CA LEU A 83 -24.49 6.27 6.77
C LEU A 83 -24.24 5.39 8.01
N THR A 84 -25.21 4.57 8.41
CA THR A 84 -25.05 3.64 9.54
C THR A 84 -24.09 2.53 9.17
N SER A 85 -24.27 1.92 7.99
CA SER A 85 -23.37 0.90 7.47
C SER A 85 -21.96 1.44 7.23
N TYR A 86 -21.84 2.65 6.69
CA TYR A 86 -20.56 3.36 6.53
C TYR A 86 -19.85 3.54 7.89
N ARG A 87 -20.54 4.05 8.91
CA ARG A 87 -19.95 4.28 10.25
C ARG A 87 -19.51 2.97 10.91
N ARG A 88 -20.25 1.87 10.72
CA ARG A 88 -19.86 0.55 11.22
C ARG A 88 -18.60 0.04 10.55
N LEU A 89 -18.52 0.13 9.22
CA LEU A 89 -17.32 -0.26 8.47
C LEU A 89 -16.12 0.64 8.79
N TRP A 90 -16.32 1.94 8.97
CA TRP A 90 -15.25 2.86 9.37
C TRP A 90 -14.68 2.51 10.74
N LYS A 91 -15.55 2.20 11.73
CA LYS A 91 -15.08 1.72 13.05
C LYS A 91 -14.32 0.40 12.94
N PHE A 92 -14.82 -0.54 12.15
CA PHE A 92 -14.12 -1.79 11.89
C PHE A 92 -12.74 -1.52 11.28
N MET A 93 -12.67 -0.71 10.23
CA MET A 93 -11.44 -0.29 9.57
C MET A 93 -10.43 0.32 10.54
N MET A 94 -10.86 1.27 11.38
CA MET A 94 -9.97 1.92 12.35
C MET A 94 -9.43 0.93 13.38
N LEU A 95 -10.29 0.04 13.90
CA LEU A 95 -9.89 -0.96 14.88
C LEU A 95 -8.93 -1.99 14.29
N SER A 96 -9.27 -2.58 13.14
CA SER A 96 -8.45 -3.59 12.49
C SER A 96 -7.16 -3.00 11.91
N GLY A 97 -7.22 -1.83 11.27
CA GLY A 97 -6.05 -1.12 10.76
C GLY A 97 -5.09 -0.72 11.88
N GLY A 98 -5.62 -0.16 12.97
CA GLY A 98 -4.82 0.16 14.16
C GLY A 98 -4.20 -1.08 14.81
N SER A 99 -4.96 -2.18 14.92
CA SER A 99 -4.47 -3.44 15.49
C SER A 99 -3.37 -4.08 14.64
N LEU A 100 -3.52 -4.07 13.31
CA LEU A 100 -2.51 -4.57 12.38
C LEU A 100 -1.27 -3.68 12.34
N SER A 101 -1.41 -2.35 12.39
CA SER A 101 -0.26 -1.44 12.52
C SER A 101 0.47 -1.64 13.83
N ALA A 102 -0.25 -1.87 14.94
CA ALA A 102 0.38 -2.20 16.21
C ALA A 102 1.13 -3.54 16.11
N LEU A 103 0.53 -4.56 15.50
CA LEU A 103 1.19 -5.85 15.25
C LEU A 103 2.44 -5.68 14.37
N HIS A 104 2.36 -4.89 13.29
CA HIS A 104 3.49 -4.59 12.40
C HIS A 104 4.64 -3.95 13.17
N LEU A 105 4.35 -2.89 13.93
CA LEU A 105 5.35 -2.20 14.72
C LEU A 105 5.96 -3.13 15.78
N LEU A 106 5.12 -3.88 16.49
CA LEU A 106 5.56 -4.86 17.48
C LEU A 106 6.49 -5.89 16.85
N ILE A 107 6.17 -6.42 15.68
CA ILE A 107 7.08 -7.32 14.97
C ILE A 107 8.39 -6.61 14.68
N ALA A 108 8.36 -5.42 14.07
CA ALA A 108 9.55 -4.69 13.63
C ALA A 108 10.53 -4.31 14.76
N VAL A 109 10.02 -3.95 15.94
CA VAL A 109 10.85 -3.43 17.06
C VAL A 109 11.19 -4.48 18.12
N THR A 110 10.61 -5.68 18.05
CA THR A 110 10.87 -6.75 19.02
C THR A 110 11.77 -7.84 18.43
N PRO A 111 12.29 -8.77 19.27
CA PRO A 111 13.00 -9.96 18.80
C PRO A 111 12.16 -10.90 17.91
N MET A 112 10.85 -10.65 17.78
CA MET A 112 9.99 -11.36 16.85
C MET A 112 10.49 -11.19 15.40
N PHE A 113 11.05 -10.03 15.05
CA PHE A 113 11.62 -9.83 13.73
C PHE A 113 12.82 -10.76 13.48
N ASP A 114 13.72 -10.95 14.45
CA ASP A 114 14.86 -11.88 14.30
C ASP A 114 14.39 -13.32 14.14
N PHE A 115 13.32 -13.69 14.85
CA PHE A 115 12.73 -15.01 14.68
C PHE A 115 12.11 -15.19 13.28
N LEU A 116 11.34 -14.22 12.80
CA LEU A 116 10.64 -14.31 11.51
C LEU A 116 11.60 -14.14 10.32
N ALA A 117 12.39 -13.08 10.29
CA ALA A 117 13.30 -12.81 9.18
C ALA A 117 14.61 -13.62 9.31
N GLY A 118 15.20 -13.67 10.50
CA GLY A 118 16.44 -14.42 10.72
C GLY A 118 16.21 -15.93 10.69
N ASN A 119 15.51 -16.47 11.69
CA ASN A 119 15.43 -17.93 11.86
C ASN A 119 14.52 -18.62 10.83
N LEU A 120 13.36 -18.04 10.51
CA LEU A 120 12.38 -18.67 9.62
C LEU A 120 12.70 -18.44 8.15
N LEU A 121 13.10 -17.22 7.75
CA LEU A 121 13.46 -16.89 6.37
C LEU A 121 14.95 -17.06 6.06
N GLY A 122 15.81 -17.28 7.07
CA GLY A 122 17.25 -17.47 6.88
C GLY A 122 17.99 -16.18 6.47
N VAL A 123 17.46 -15.02 6.83
CA VAL A 123 18.04 -13.72 6.45
C VAL A 123 19.11 -13.34 7.47
N GLU A 124 20.33 -13.11 7.01
CA GLU A 124 21.48 -12.86 7.88
C GLU A 124 22.19 -11.53 7.56
N GLY A 125 23.02 -11.08 8.51
CA GLY A 125 23.94 -9.96 8.34
C GLY A 125 23.25 -8.63 8.02
N GLU A 126 23.85 -7.85 7.11
CA GLU A 126 23.39 -6.49 6.78
C GLU A 126 21.98 -6.47 6.16
N ILE A 127 21.55 -7.54 5.50
CA ILE A 127 20.19 -7.64 4.93
C ILE A 127 19.15 -7.69 6.05
N LEU A 128 19.42 -8.41 7.15
CA LEU A 128 18.51 -8.50 8.29
C LEU A 128 18.32 -7.12 8.94
N GLU A 129 19.42 -6.39 9.19
CA GLU A 129 19.38 -5.06 9.80
C GLU A 129 18.71 -4.02 8.89
N ALA A 130 19.03 -4.02 7.59
CA ALA A 130 18.35 -3.15 6.62
C ALA A 130 16.85 -3.47 6.57
N SER A 131 16.48 -4.74 6.58
CA SER A 131 15.08 -5.18 6.57
C SER A 131 14.34 -4.72 7.83
N ARG A 132 14.97 -4.78 9.01
CA ARG A 132 14.38 -4.28 10.25
C ARG A 132 14.07 -2.79 10.16
N LEU A 133 15.04 -2.00 9.69
CA LEU A 133 14.86 -0.56 9.50
C LEU A 133 13.70 -0.30 8.52
N GLY A 134 13.66 -1.03 7.41
CA GLY A 134 12.59 -0.91 6.42
C GLY A 134 11.20 -1.25 6.99
N MET A 135 11.09 -2.30 7.81
CA MET A 135 9.85 -2.63 8.50
C MET A 135 9.38 -1.51 9.42
N ILE A 136 10.29 -0.87 10.16
CA ILE A 136 9.94 0.26 11.03
C ILE A 136 9.36 1.42 10.20
N ILE A 137 10.01 1.79 9.09
CA ILE A 137 9.57 2.89 8.21
C ILE A 137 8.23 2.56 7.53
N MET A 138 7.96 1.29 7.25
CA MET A 138 6.69 0.81 6.68
C MET A 138 5.53 0.82 7.68
N THR A 139 5.74 1.06 8.97
CA THR A 139 4.64 1.01 9.97
C THR A 139 3.41 1.87 9.61
N PRO A 140 3.54 3.12 9.13
CA PRO A 140 2.38 3.94 8.74
C PRO A 140 1.62 3.38 7.53
N TRP A 141 2.30 2.62 6.67
CA TRP A 141 1.75 2.01 5.46
C TRP A 141 0.56 1.10 5.79
N THR A 142 0.64 0.33 6.88
CA THR A 142 -0.40 -0.64 7.27
C THR A 142 -1.75 -0.02 7.57
N TRP A 143 -1.76 1.07 8.33
CA TRP A 143 -3.02 1.76 8.60
C TRP A 143 -3.53 2.45 7.34
N ALA A 144 -2.61 3.04 6.56
CA ALA A 144 -2.95 3.73 5.33
C ALA A 144 -3.57 2.79 4.29
N ILE A 145 -3.11 1.54 4.18
CA ILE A 145 -3.73 0.53 3.31
C ILE A 145 -5.17 0.23 3.75
N ALA A 146 -5.43 0.08 5.04
CA ALA A 146 -6.80 -0.11 5.54
C ALA A 146 -7.70 1.07 5.16
N HIS A 147 -7.25 2.29 5.46
CA HIS A 147 -7.98 3.53 5.18
C HIS A 147 -8.24 3.70 3.67
N ARG A 148 -7.20 3.52 2.86
CA ARG A 148 -7.25 3.59 1.40
C ARG A 148 -8.22 2.57 0.82
N ARG A 149 -8.12 1.29 1.20
CA ARG A 149 -9.00 0.22 0.69
C ARG A 149 -10.45 0.46 1.06
N PHE A 150 -10.72 0.95 2.26
CA PHE A 150 -12.05 1.39 2.68
C PHE A 150 -12.60 2.51 1.78
N ASN A 151 -11.84 3.60 1.61
CA ASN A 151 -12.26 4.76 0.83
C ASN A 151 -12.44 4.44 -0.66
N GLN A 152 -11.51 3.68 -1.25
CA GLN A 152 -11.64 3.19 -2.62
C GLN A 152 -12.96 2.42 -2.82
N GLY A 153 -13.34 1.57 -1.85
CA GLY A 153 -14.59 0.83 -1.94
C GLY A 153 -15.84 1.72 -1.85
N VAL A 154 -15.81 2.76 -1.00
CA VAL A 154 -16.89 3.76 -0.94
C VAL A 154 -17.00 4.49 -2.27
N LEU A 155 -15.90 4.96 -2.83
CA LEU A 155 -15.87 5.69 -4.09
C LEU A 155 -16.41 4.84 -5.25
N ILE A 156 -15.97 3.58 -5.36
CA ILE A 156 -16.46 2.66 -6.39
C ILE A 156 -17.96 2.44 -6.26
N ARG A 157 -18.46 2.22 -5.03
CA ARG A 157 -19.88 2.00 -4.79
C ARG A 157 -20.74 3.15 -5.29
N PHE A 158 -20.30 4.39 -5.09
CA PHE A 158 -21.03 5.59 -5.51
C PHE A 158 -20.66 6.08 -6.92
N GLY A 159 -20.01 5.23 -7.73
CA GLY A 159 -19.71 5.54 -9.14
C GLY A 159 -18.57 6.53 -9.35
N GLN A 160 -17.78 6.81 -8.31
CA GLN A 160 -16.65 7.74 -8.33
C GLN A 160 -15.31 7.04 -8.60
N SER A 161 -15.28 6.04 -9.49
CA SER A 161 -14.05 5.26 -9.77
C SER A 161 -12.89 6.08 -10.31
N LYS A 162 -13.16 7.26 -10.91
CA LYS A 162 -12.12 8.21 -11.33
C LYS A 162 -11.31 8.77 -10.16
N ALA A 163 -11.95 8.98 -9.00
CA ALA A 163 -11.27 9.49 -7.81
C ALA A 163 -10.22 8.50 -7.29
N VAL A 164 -10.45 7.19 -7.46
CA VAL A 164 -9.45 6.15 -7.16
C VAL A 164 -8.19 6.34 -8.01
N GLY A 165 -8.35 6.59 -9.32
CA GLY A 165 -7.23 6.86 -10.22
C GLY A 165 -6.47 8.14 -9.84
N TRP A 166 -7.16 9.21 -9.46
CA TRP A 166 -6.52 10.43 -8.97
C TRP A 166 -5.73 10.21 -7.68
N GLY A 167 -6.27 9.44 -6.73
CA GLY A 167 -5.53 9.06 -5.53
C GLY A 167 -4.24 8.30 -5.85
N THR A 168 -4.31 7.32 -6.75
CA THR A 168 -3.12 6.58 -7.19
C THR A 168 -2.10 7.48 -7.91
N LEU A 169 -2.56 8.53 -8.62
CA LEU A 169 -1.66 9.51 -9.22
C LEU A 169 -0.91 10.32 -8.15
N VAL A 170 -1.62 10.78 -7.12
CA VAL A 170 -1.02 11.49 -5.98
C VAL A 170 0.03 10.61 -5.31
N ARG A 171 -0.28 9.32 -5.06
CA ARG A 171 0.70 8.35 -4.57
C ARG A 171 1.96 8.33 -5.43
N LEU A 172 1.84 8.11 -6.74
CA LEU A 172 3.01 8.01 -7.62
C LEU A 172 3.84 9.31 -7.65
N ILE A 173 3.19 10.47 -7.58
CA ILE A 173 3.90 11.76 -7.50
C ILE A 173 4.72 11.84 -6.21
N VAL A 174 4.13 11.44 -5.08
CA VAL A 174 4.83 11.40 -3.79
C VAL A 174 5.96 10.37 -3.81
N ASP A 175 5.73 9.17 -4.35
CA ASP A 175 6.76 8.13 -4.51
C ASP A 175 7.96 8.68 -5.28
N VAL A 176 7.72 9.26 -6.47
CA VAL A 176 8.77 9.87 -7.30
C VAL A 176 9.50 10.98 -6.53
N THR A 177 8.77 11.83 -5.81
CA THR A 177 9.34 12.96 -5.08
C THR A 177 10.25 12.47 -3.95
N VAL A 178 9.82 11.48 -3.17
CA VAL A 178 10.62 10.90 -2.09
C VAL A 178 11.85 10.20 -2.66
N LEU A 179 11.68 9.35 -3.69
CA LEU A 179 12.79 8.66 -4.35
C LEU A 179 13.83 9.64 -4.91
N PHE A 180 13.38 10.71 -5.58
CA PHE A 180 14.26 11.75 -6.11
C PHE A 180 14.98 12.53 -5.00
N THR A 181 14.28 12.83 -3.91
CA THR A 181 14.87 13.52 -2.75
C THR A 181 15.95 12.64 -2.10
N CYS A 182 15.69 11.36 -1.86
CA CYS A 182 16.70 10.45 -1.33
C CYS A 182 17.87 10.27 -2.30
N TYR A 183 17.62 10.19 -3.61
CA TYR A 183 18.66 10.09 -4.62
C TYR A 183 19.60 11.31 -4.64
N THR A 184 19.05 12.52 -4.52
CA THR A 184 19.84 13.76 -4.46
C THR A 184 20.60 13.89 -3.15
N LEU A 185 19.99 13.54 -2.01
CA LEU A 185 20.66 13.53 -0.70
C LEU A 185 21.83 12.53 -0.65
N ALA A 186 21.71 11.39 -1.33
CA ALA A 186 22.78 10.39 -1.42
C ALA A 186 24.05 10.92 -2.08
N GLN A 187 23.97 11.98 -2.88
CA GLN A 187 25.15 12.62 -3.48
C GLN A 187 25.93 13.48 -2.48
N SER A 188 25.29 13.88 -1.37
CA SER A 188 25.89 14.74 -0.34
C SER A 188 26.19 13.99 0.96
N PHE A 189 25.45 12.92 1.24
CA PHE A 189 25.60 12.11 2.45
C PHE A 189 25.77 10.64 2.08
N ASP A 190 26.91 10.07 2.45
CA ASP A 190 27.16 8.64 2.28
C ASP A 190 26.51 7.87 3.42
N SER A 191 25.50 7.05 3.10
CA SER A 191 24.80 6.20 4.07
C SER A 191 24.47 4.86 3.42
N PRO A 192 24.91 3.74 4.00
CA PRO A 192 24.68 2.41 3.44
C PRO A 192 23.18 2.04 3.38
N ASN A 193 22.37 2.66 4.24
CA ASN A 193 20.94 2.37 4.38
C ASN A 193 20.05 3.31 3.55
N ILE A 194 20.62 4.23 2.76
CA ILE A 194 19.81 5.21 2.02
C ILE A 194 18.90 4.55 0.99
N GLY A 195 19.30 3.38 0.45
CA GLY A 195 18.47 2.59 -0.45
C GLY A 195 17.20 2.07 0.20
N ILE A 196 17.31 1.41 1.37
CA ILE A 196 16.13 0.87 2.06
C ILE A 196 15.23 1.99 2.61
N ILE A 197 15.82 3.10 3.06
CA ILE A 197 15.07 4.29 3.48
C ILE A 197 14.29 4.86 2.29
N ALA A 198 14.94 5.07 1.15
CA ALA A 198 14.30 5.60 -0.06
C ALA A 198 13.11 4.73 -0.49
N ALA A 199 13.33 3.41 -0.55
CA ALA A 199 12.33 2.43 -0.92
C ALA A 199 11.08 2.48 -0.02
N THR A 200 11.31 2.34 1.29
CA THR A 200 10.22 2.21 2.26
C THR A 200 9.54 3.53 2.56
N ALA A 201 10.29 4.63 2.62
CA ALA A 201 9.72 5.96 2.81
C ALA A 201 8.87 6.39 1.61
N ALA A 202 9.29 6.08 0.38
CA ALA A 202 8.51 6.37 -0.81
C ALA A 202 7.14 5.68 -0.74
N VAL A 203 7.14 4.35 -0.67
CA VAL A 203 5.91 3.55 -0.65
C VAL A 203 5.00 3.90 0.53
N SER A 204 5.59 4.06 1.72
CA SER A 204 4.83 4.44 2.93
C SER A 204 4.19 5.82 2.77
N ALA A 205 4.96 6.84 2.36
CA ALA A 205 4.46 8.19 2.16
C ALA A 205 3.45 8.29 1.01
N GLY A 206 3.68 7.61 -0.11
CA GLY A 206 2.79 7.61 -1.25
C GLY A 206 1.43 6.99 -0.92
N VAL A 207 1.42 5.87 -0.20
CA VAL A 207 0.16 5.26 0.25
C VAL A 207 -0.55 6.09 1.30
N VAL A 208 0.19 6.70 2.24
CA VAL A 208 -0.39 7.65 3.21
C VAL A 208 -1.00 8.86 2.50
N ALA A 209 -0.38 9.38 1.45
CA ALA A 209 -0.89 10.52 0.70
C ALA A 209 -2.13 10.19 -0.15
N GLU A 210 -2.27 8.95 -0.61
CA GLU A 210 -3.47 8.49 -1.31
C GLU A 210 -4.65 8.17 -0.39
N ALA A 211 -4.36 7.73 0.85
CA ALA A 211 -5.35 7.22 1.80
C ALA A 211 -6.38 8.28 2.21
#